data_AF-A0A1V5J5E0-F1
#
_entry.id   AF-A0A1V5J5E0-F1
#
_cell.length_a   1.000
_cell.length_b   1.000
_cell.length_c   1.000
_cell.angle_alpha   90.00
_cell.angle_beta   90.00
_cell.angle_gamma   90.00
#
_symmetry.space_group_name_H-M   'P 1'
#
loop_
_entity.id
_entity.type
_entity.pdbx_description
1 polymer ?
#
loop_
_entity_poly.entity_id
_entity_poly.type
_entity_poly.pdbx_seq_one_letter_code
_entity_poly.pdbx_strand_id
1 'polypeptide(L)'
;MTGLVLVTTIMKYPNISEGLNGAEVTNAAFSQIPVIGPIVLTVGLFTFVYSTILGWSYYGERGVEYLFGKKGIKPYRILFTLGVFVGATASLPLVWDFSDAANALMAIPNLVALLLLSGVIVKETKEYLWEHNLDKDGPLINDETRAK
;
A
#
# COMPACT_ATOMS: atom_id res chain seq x y z
N MET A 1 6.09 -12.27 -5.44
CA MET A 1 6.80 -13.38 -6.13
C MET A 1 8.26 -13.04 -6.35
N THR A 2 9.10 -13.01 -5.30
CA THR A 2 10.54 -12.69 -5.49
C THR A 2 11.44 -13.34 -4.44
N GLY A 3 11.03 -13.43 -3.17
CA GLY A 3 11.90 -14.00 -2.12
C GLY A 3 12.38 -15.44 -2.40
N LEU A 4 11.48 -16.34 -2.79
CA LEU A 4 11.84 -17.76 -3.01
C LEU A 4 12.79 -17.96 -4.20
N VAL A 5 12.53 -17.30 -5.33
CA VAL A 5 13.39 -17.42 -6.53
C VAL A 5 14.75 -16.80 -6.26
N LEU A 6 14.78 -15.64 -5.59
CA LEU A 6 16.04 -14.96 -5.25
C LEU A 6 16.89 -15.82 -4.30
N VAL A 7 16.30 -16.38 -3.24
CA VAL A 7 17.01 -17.24 -2.28
C VAL A 7 17.52 -18.53 -2.94
N THR A 8 16.69 -19.21 -3.73
CA THR A 8 17.10 -20.45 -4.42
C THR A 8 18.18 -20.20 -5.46
N THR A 9 18.13 -19.06 -6.17
CA THR A 9 19.15 -18.70 -7.13
C THR A 9 20.46 -18.28 -6.47
N ILE A 10 20.44 -17.53 -5.36
CA ILE A 10 21.66 -17.17 -4.61
C ILE A 10 22.29 -18.42 -3.98
N MET A 11 21.50 -19.37 -3.48
CA MET A 11 22.04 -20.65 -2.97
C MET A 11 22.76 -21.46 -4.05
N LYS A 12 22.30 -21.38 -5.31
CA LYS A 12 22.92 -22.06 -6.45
C LYS A 12 24.08 -21.26 -7.07
N TYR A 13 24.00 -19.93 -7.05
CA TYR A 13 24.96 -19.00 -7.63
C TYR A 13 25.23 -17.85 -6.64
N PRO A 14 26.17 -18.02 -5.69
CA PRO A 14 26.37 -17.06 -4.60
C PRO A 14 26.84 -15.67 -5.05
N ASN A 15 27.51 -15.58 -6.21
CA ASN A 15 28.06 -14.31 -6.71
C ASN A 15 27.09 -13.57 -7.65
N ILE A 16 25.86 -14.07 -7.84
CA ILE A 16 24.91 -13.49 -8.82
C ILE A 16 24.40 -12.10 -8.42
N SER A 17 24.52 -11.74 -7.14
CA SER A 17 24.10 -10.45 -6.60
C SER A 17 25.25 -9.46 -6.40
N GLU A 18 26.50 -9.85 -6.67
CA GLU A 18 27.64 -8.95 -6.46
C GLU A 18 27.55 -7.72 -7.37
N GLY A 19 27.48 -6.53 -6.76
CA GLY A 19 27.42 -5.25 -7.46
C GLY A 19 26.06 -4.88 -8.07
N LEU A 20 25.02 -5.72 -7.93
CA LEU A 20 23.67 -5.45 -8.42
C LEU A 20 22.77 -4.94 -7.30
N ASN A 21 21.82 -4.04 -7.62
CA ASN A 21 20.91 -3.48 -6.62
C ASN A 21 19.42 -3.70 -6.95
N GLY A 22 18.63 -3.98 -5.90
CA GLY A 22 17.17 -4.04 -5.95
C GLY A 22 16.59 -4.88 -7.11
N ALA A 23 16.02 -4.20 -8.10
CA ALA A 23 15.37 -4.82 -9.26
C ALA A 23 16.36 -5.60 -10.14
N GLU A 24 17.63 -5.20 -10.21
CA GLU A 24 18.65 -5.85 -11.03
C GLU A 24 18.97 -7.26 -10.52
N VAL A 25 19.05 -7.43 -9.19
CA VAL A 25 19.25 -8.75 -8.55
C VAL A 25 18.07 -9.67 -8.86
N THR A 26 16.86 -9.12 -8.87
CA THR A 26 15.65 -9.90 -9.19
C THR A 26 15.64 -10.32 -10.66
N ASN A 27 15.98 -9.42 -11.58
CA ASN A 27 16.12 -9.75 -13.01
C ASN A 27 17.18 -10.82 -13.25
N ALA A 28 18.36 -10.69 -12.63
CA ALA A 28 19.43 -11.68 -12.73
C ALA A 28 19.03 -13.04 -12.13
N ALA A 29 18.22 -13.05 -11.06
CA ALA A 29 17.73 -14.29 -10.47
C ALA A 29 16.72 -15.01 -11.38
N PHE A 30 15.81 -14.27 -12.00
CA PHE A 30 14.79 -14.84 -12.90
C PHE A 30 15.33 -15.21 -14.28
N SER A 31 16.42 -14.58 -14.74
CA SER A 31 17.07 -14.98 -16.00
C SER A 31 17.70 -16.38 -15.94
N GLN A 32 17.88 -16.94 -14.74
CA GLN A 32 18.33 -18.33 -14.56
C GLN A 32 17.25 -19.36 -14.90
N ILE A 33 15.98 -18.95 -15.02
CA ILE A 33 14.88 -19.82 -15.47
C ILE A 33 14.69 -19.59 -16.97
N PRO A 34 15.11 -20.54 -17.84
CA PRO A 34 15.08 -20.34 -19.28
C PRO A 34 13.66 -20.05 -19.78
N VAL A 35 13.51 -19.06 -20.66
CA VAL A 35 12.29 -18.70 -21.42
C VAL A 35 11.13 -18.16 -20.57
N ILE A 36 10.79 -18.79 -19.46
CA ILE A 36 9.60 -18.47 -18.66
C ILE A 36 9.89 -17.39 -17.60
N GLY A 37 11.12 -17.37 -17.06
CA GLY A 37 11.49 -16.48 -15.95
C GLY A 37 11.23 -14.99 -16.23
N PRO A 38 11.79 -14.41 -17.31
CA PRO A 38 11.59 -13.00 -17.63
C PRO A 38 10.13 -12.62 -17.92
N ILE A 39 9.36 -13.51 -18.54
CA ILE A 39 7.94 -13.28 -18.88
C ILE A 39 7.11 -13.23 -17.59
N VAL A 40 7.28 -14.22 -16.71
CA VAL A 40 6.57 -14.29 -15.42
C VAL A 40 6.93 -13.10 -14.54
N LEU A 41 8.21 -12.73 -14.50
CA LEU A 41 8.66 -11.55 -13.75
C LEU A 41 8.01 -10.27 -14.27
N THR A 42 8.00 -10.05 -15.58
CA THR A 42 7.45 -8.83 -16.18
C THR A 42 5.94 -8.73 -15.96
N VAL A 43 5.17 -9.79 -16.24
CA VAL A 43 3.72 -9.80 -16.06
C VAL A 43 3.34 -9.69 -14.58
N GLY A 44 4.05 -10.40 -13.71
CA GLY A 44 3.84 -10.35 -12.27
C GLY A 44 4.17 -8.98 -11.67
N LEU A 45 5.29 -8.38 -12.08
CA LEU A 45 5.68 -7.04 -11.64
C LEU A 45 4.70 -5.98 -12.14
N PHE A 46 4.29 -6.05 -13.40
CA PHE A 46 3.32 -5.09 -13.97
C PHE A 46 1.99 -5.13 -13.22
N THR A 47 1.41 -6.32 -13.02
CA THR A 47 0.14 -6.46 -12.30
C THR A 47 0.24 -6.03 -10.84
N PHE A 48 1.36 -6.31 -10.18
CA PHE A 48 1.62 -5.91 -8.79
C PHE A 48 1.79 -4.39 -8.64
N VAL A 49 2.58 -3.76 -9.50
CA VAL A 49 2.78 -2.30 -9.48
C VAL A 49 1.49 -1.59 -9.82
N TYR A 50 0.74 -2.10 -10.81
CA TYR A 50 -0.55 -1.52 -11.20
C TYR A 50 -1.58 -1.54 -10.05
N SER A 51 -1.74 -2.68 -9.37
CA SER A 51 -2.67 -2.77 -8.23
C SER A 51 -2.24 -1.87 -7.07
N THR A 52 -0.93 -1.75 -6.82
CA THR A 52 -0.37 -0.88 -5.79
C THR A 52 -0.67 0.59 -6.09
N ILE A 53 -0.39 1.06 -7.31
CA ILE A 53 -0.68 2.44 -7.74
C ILE A 53 -2.16 2.77 -7.58
N LEU A 54 -3.06 1.85 -7.97
CA LEU A 54 -4.51 2.04 -7.80
C LEU A 54 -4.92 2.12 -6.33
N GLY A 55 -4.35 1.26 -5.48
CA GLY A 55 -4.60 1.29 -4.04
C GLY A 55 -4.22 2.65 -3.42
N TRP A 56 -3.00 3.11 -3.69
CA TRP A 56 -2.51 4.40 -3.18
C TRP A 56 -3.29 5.60 -3.74
N SER A 57 -3.68 5.55 -5.01
CA SER A 57 -4.55 6.56 -5.62
C SER A 57 -5.89 6.65 -4.88
N TYR A 58 -6.52 5.51 -4.61
CA TYR A 58 -7.80 5.49 -3.88
C TYR A 58 -7.66 6.00 -2.44
N TYR A 59 -6.64 5.56 -1.70
CA TYR A 59 -6.43 6.02 -0.31
C TYR A 59 -6.25 7.53 -0.24
N GLY A 60 -5.42 8.12 -1.11
CA GLY A 60 -5.26 9.57 -1.13
C GLY A 60 -6.51 10.30 -1.63
N GLU A 61 -7.29 9.71 -2.55
CA GLU A 61 -8.58 10.29 -2.95
C GLU A 61 -9.56 10.39 -1.78
N ARG A 62 -9.65 9.34 -0.95
CA ARG A 62 -10.48 9.35 0.27
C ARG A 62 -9.99 10.41 1.27
N GLY A 63 -8.67 10.54 1.44
CA GLY A 63 -8.07 11.59 2.29
C GLY A 63 -8.39 13.00 1.79
N VAL A 64 -8.29 13.24 0.49
CA VAL A 64 -8.64 14.54 -0.11
C VAL A 64 -10.14 14.81 -0.04
N GLU A 65 -10.99 13.80 -0.25
CA GLU A 65 -12.44 13.97 -0.07
C GLU A 65 -12.79 14.32 1.38
N TYR A 66 -12.10 13.74 2.37
CA TYR A 66 -12.28 14.10 3.77
C TYR A 66 -11.89 15.56 4.07
N LEU A 67 -10.78 16.05 3.49
CA LEU A 67 -10.27 17.40 3.75
C LEU A 67 -10.96 18.51 2.94
N PHE A 68 -11.22 18.27 1.66
CA PHE A 68 -11.66 19.28 0.69
C PHE A 68 -13.01 18.95 0.04
N GLY A 69 -13.64 17.84 0.44
CA GLY A 69 -14.89 17.36 -0.14
C GLY A 69 -14.74 16.80 -1.56
N LYS A 70 -15.87 16.41 -2.17
CA LYS A 70 -15.94 15.77 -3.50
C LYS A 70 -15.32 16.58 -4.64
N LYS A 71 -15.20 17.91 -4.48
CA LYS A 71 -14.61 18.80 -5.49
C LYS A 71 -13.09 18.63 -5.62
N GLY A 72 -12.40 18.14 -4.57
CA GLY A 72 -10.95 17.89 -4.58
C GLY A 72 -10.51 16.63 -5.32
N ILE A 73 -11.43 15.72 -5.65
CA ILE A 73 -11.10 14.42 -6.25
C ILE A 73 -10.47 14.57 -7.64
N LYS A 74 -11.08 15.38 -8.51
CA LYS A 74 -10.58 15.58 -9.89
C LYS A 74 -9.15 16.18 -9.93
N PRO A 75 -8.84 17.28 -9.23
CA PRO A 75 -7.48 17.82 -9.23
C PRO A 75 -6.48 16.84 -8.60
N TYR A 76 -6.87 16.09 -7.55
CA TYR A 76 -6.02 15.06 -6.97
C TYR A 76 -5.63 13.97 -7.97
N ARG A 77 -6.57 13.43 -8.75
CA ARG A 77 -6.27 12.41 -9.78
C ARG A 77 -5.27 12.90 -10.83
N ILE A 78 -5.38 14.17 -11.23
CA ILE A 78 -4.45 14.80 -12.17
C ILE A 78 -3.05 14.90 -11.53
N LEU A 79 -2.97 15.45 -10.32
CA LEU A 79 -1.71 15.57 -9.58
C LEU A 79 -1.05 14.21 -9.32
N PHE A 80 -1.83 13.20 -8.94
CA PHE A 80 -1.34 11.84 -8.70
C PHE A 80 -0.76 11.23 -9.98
N THR A 81 -1.44 11.38 -11.12
CA THR A 81 -0.94 10.87 -12.41
C THR A 81 0.38 11.55 -12.81
N LEU A 82 0.48 12.87 -12.62
CA LEU A 82 1.74 13.60 -12.84
C LEU A 82 2.84 13.14 -11.88
N GLY A 83 2.49 12.91 -10.60
CA GLY A 83 3.40 12.38 -9.59
C GLY A 83 3.96 11.00 -9.96
N VAL A 84 3.12 10.10 -10.50
CA VAL A 84 3.57 8.79 -11.01
C VAL A 84 4.57 8.96 -12.17
N PHE A 85 4.30 9.89 -13.10
CA PHE A 85 5.23 10.18 -14.21
C PHE A 85 6.57 10.72 -13.71
N VAL A 86 6.55 11.66 -12.75
CA VAL A 86 7.77 12.18 -12.13
C VAL A 86 8.51 11.09 -11.36
N GLY A 87 7.79 10.26 -10.59
CA GLY A 87 8.37 9.14 -9.85
C GLY A 87 9.06 8.11 -10.75
N ALA A 88 8.56 7.90 -11.97
CA ALA A 88 9.19 7.01 -12.96
C ALA A 88 10.51 7.57 -13.55
N THR A 89 10.76 8.87 -13.42
CA THR A 89 11.97 9.54 -13.93
C THR A 89 12.94 9.98 -12.83
N ALA A 90 12.50 9.97 -11.56
CA ALA A 90 13.31 10.29 -10.41
C ALA A 90 14.28 9.15 -10.02
N SER A 91 15.36 9.51 -9.30
CA SER A 91 16.31 8.51 -8.82
C SER A 91 15.69 7.62 -7.73
N LEU A 92 15.98 6.32 -7.77
CA LEU A 92 15.46 5.34 -6.81
C LEU A 92 15.65 5.75 -5.33
N PRO A 93 16.86 6.16 -4.88
CA PRO A 93 17.07 6.53 -3.48
C PRO A 93 16.19 7.69 -3.03
N LEU A 94 16.07 8.73 -3.86
CA LEU A 94 15.21 9.89 -3.57
C LEU A 94 13.74 9.48 -3.40
N VAL A 95 13.25 8.56 -4.25
CA VAL A 95 11.86 8.08 -4.17
C VAL A 95 11.64 7.29 -2.88
N TRP A 96 12.60 6.46 -2.48
CA TRP A 96 12.54 5.71 -1.23
C TRP A 96 12.58 6.64 -0.02
N ASP A 97 13.54 7.56 0.05
CA ASP A 97 13.69 8.52 1.16
C ASP A 97 12.44 9.39 1.32
N PHE A 98 11.89 9.87 0.21
CA PHE A 98 10.65 10.64 0.22
C PHE A 98 9.45 9.81 0.68
N SER A 99 9.33 8.56 0.20
CA SER A 99 8.24 7.66 0.57
C SER A 99 8.28 7.30 2.05
N ASP A 100 9.47 7.02 2.59
CA ASP A 100 9.65 6.70 4.00
C ASP A 100 9.34 7.90 4.90
N ALA A 101 9.76 9.11 4.51
CA ALA A 101 9.42 10.33 5.23
C ALA A 101 7.90 10.60 5.22
N ALA A 102 7.24 10.47 4.06
CA ALA A 102 5.80 10.65 3.93
C ALA A 102 5.01 9.60 4.74
N ASN A 103 5.43 8.34 4.69
CA ASN A 103 4.82 7.25 5.44
C ASN A 103 5.01 7.43 6.95
N ALA A 104 6.19 7.87 7.40
CA ALA A 104 6.44 8.17 8.81
C ALA A 104 5.52 9.30 9.30
N LEU A 105 5.37 10.38 8.52
CA LEU A 105 4.49 11.50 8.87
C LEU A 105 3.02 11.07 8.99
N MET A 106 2.56 10.15 8.15
CA MET A 106 1.21 9.59 8.24
C MET A 106 1.06 8.59 9.39
N ALA A 107 2.07 7.76 9.64
CA ALA A 107 2.03 6.70 10.64
C ALA A 107 2.04 7.25 12.06
N ILE A 108 2.85 8.28 12.35
CA ILE A 108 2.98 8.86 13.70
C ILE A 108 1.62 9.25 14.32
N PRO A 109 0.79 10.12 13.70
CA PRO A 109 -0.49 10.50 14.29
C PRO A 109 -1.45 9.32 14.44
N ASN A 110 -1.48 8.40 13.47
CA ASN A 110 -2.33 7.22 13.53
C ASN A 110 -1.93 6.27 14.67
N LEU A 111 -0.63 6.02 14.85
CA LEU A 111 -0.12 5.17 15.91
C LEU A 111 -0.37 5.79 17.29
N VAL A 112 -0.18 7.10 17.46
CA VAL A 112 -0.50 7.80 18.72
C VAL A 112 -1.99 7.68 19.04
N ALA A 113 -2.86 7.91 18.06
CA ALA A 113 -4.30 7.76 18.25
C ALA A 113 -4.70 6.33 18.63
N LEU A 114 -4.14 5.32 17.95
CA LEU A 114 -4.38 3.91 18.26
C LEU A 114 -3.93 3.53 19.66
N LEU A 115 -2.79 4.04 20.13
CA LEU A 115 -2.31 3.76 21.49
C LEU A 115 -3.25 4.36 22.54
N LEU A 116 -3.72 5.60 22.34
CA LEU A 116 -4.69 6.24 23.24
C LEU A 116 -6.06 5.54 23.22
N LEU A 117 -6.50 5.10 22.04
CA LEU A 117 -7.79 4.42 21.84
C LEU A 117 -7.73 2.91 22.13
N SER A 118 -6.56 2.33 22.40
CA SER A 118 -6.38 0.89 22.62
C SER A 118 -7.34 0.33 23.69
N GLY A 119 -7.56 1.06 24.78
CA GLY A 119 -8.51 0.67 25.83
C GLY A 119 -9.97 0.63 25.35
N VAL A 120 -10.36 1.56 24.48
CA VAL A 120 -11.70 1.60 23.87
C VAL A 120 -11.86 0.42 22.91
N ILE A 121 -10.87 0.18 22.05
CA ILE A 121 -10.89 -0.92 21.08
C ILE A 121 -11.01 -2.27 21.79
N VAL A 122 -10.27 -2.50 22.87
CA VAL A 122 -10.35 -3.76 23.63
C VAL A 122 -11.73 -3.95 24.26
N LYS A 123 -12.33 -2.86 24.78
CA LYS A 123 -13.69 -2.89 25.34
C LYS A 123 -14.72 -3.24 24.25
N GLU A 124 -14.71 -2.53 23.13
CA GLU A 124 -15.62 -2.76 22.00
C GLU A 124 -15.43 -4.16 21.39
N THR A 125 -14.18 -4.63 21.24
CA THR A 125 -13.91 -5.99 20.73
C THR A 125 -14.47 -7.05 21.68
N LYS A 126 -14.38 -6.84 22.99
CA LYS A 126 -14.94 -7.76 23.99
C LYS A 126 -16.48 -7.81 23.90
N GLU A 127 -17.10 -6.65 23.79
CA GLU A 127 -18.56 -6.51 23.70
C GLU A 127 -19.11 -7.10 22.38
N TYR A 128 -18.46 -6.84 21.24
CA TYR A 128 -18.89 -7.33 19.93
C TYR A 128 -18.58 -8.82 19.68
N LEU A 129 -17.43 -9.33 20.12
CA LEU A 129 -16.96 -10.68 19.74
C LEU A 129 -17.24 -11.76 20.79
N TRP A 130 -17.31 -11.40 22.09
CA TRP A 130 -17.50 -12.39 23.17
C TRP A 130 -18.90 -12.40 23.78
N GLU A 131 -19.70 -11.34 23.63
CA GLU A 131 -21.03 -11.26 24.25
C GLU A 131 -22.20 -11.52 23.27
N HIS A 132 -21.95 -12.07 22.08
CA HIS A 132 -22.98 -12.47 21.09
C HIS A 132 -24.01 -11.37 20.72
N ASN A 133 -23.67 -10.09 20.89
CA ASN A 133 -24.52 -8.95 20.49
C ASN A 133 -24.34 -8.58 19.00
N LEU A 134 -24.25 -9.57 18.10
CA LEU A 134 -24.12 -9.32 16.66
C LEU A 134 -25.31 -8.50 16.08
N ASP A 135 -26.44 -8.48 16.81
CA ASP A 135 -27.70 -7.86 16.38
C ASP A 135 -28.08 -6.60 17.17
N LYS A 136 -27.25 -6.11 18.11
CA LYS A 136 -27.55 -4.86 18.82
C LYS A 136 -26.97 -3.67 18.08
N ASP A 137 -27.80 -3.10 17.22
CA ASP A 137 -27.82 -1.71 16.75
C ASP A 137 -26.55 -0.89 17.05
N GLY A 138 -25.61 -0.92 16.10
CA GLY A 138 -24.71 0.23 15.89
C GLY A 138 -25.56 1.50 15.69
N PRO A 139 -25.04 2.70 15.99
CA PRO A 139 -25.84 3.90 16.19
C PRO A 139 -26.83 4.08 15.05
N LEU A 140 -28.11 3.95 15.37
CA LEU A 140 -29.22 4.16 14.45
C LEU A 140 -29.04 5.56 13.85
N ILE A 141 -28.59 5.62 12.60
CA ILE A 141 -28.83 6.78 11.76
C ILE A 141 -30.35 6.89 11.73
N ASN A 142 -30.88 7.84 12.49
CA ASN A 142 -32.31 8.00 12.63
C ASN A 142 -32.93 8.21 11.25
N ASP A 143 -33.82 7.32 10.85
CA ASP A 143 -34.65 7.51 9.66
C ASP A 143 -35.54 8.77 9.77
N GLU A 144 -35.53 9.48 10.91
CA GLU A 144 -36.17 10.77 11.11
C GLU A 144 -35.54 11.93 10.31
N THR A 145 -34.31 11.81 9.76
CA THR A 145 -33.75 12.84 8.87
C THR A 145 -34.13 12.68 7.39
N ARG A 146 -34.88 11.62 7.00
CA ARG A 146 -35.38 11.46 5.63
C ARG A 146 -36.82 11.96 5.42
N ALA A 147 -37.49 12.44 6.46
CA ALA A 147 -38.88 12.91 6.39
C ALA A 147 -39.06 14.41 6.72
N LYS A 148 -38.03 15.24 6.51
CA LYS A 148 -38.15 16.70 6.49
C LYS A 148 -37.45 17.29 5.26
#